data_AF-A0A4U0V2J4-F1
#
_entry.id   AF-A0A4U0V2J4-F1
#
_cell.length_a   1.000
_cell.length_b   1.000
_cell.length_c   1.000
_cell.angle_alpha   90.00
_cell.angle_beta   90.00
_cell.angle_gamma   90.00
#
_symmetry.space_group_name_H-M   'P 1'
#
loop_
_entity.id
_entity.type
_entity.pdbx_description
1 polymer ?
#
loop_
_entity_poly.entity_id
_entity_poly.type
_entity_poly.pdbx_seq_one_letter_code
_entity_poly.pdbx_strand_id
1 'polypeptide(L)'
;QIHWSIWLYKDIGFQGMVYTNPHSPYMRLLQPFFAKKKRLGLEKWGRDDTHVKHIYEPLIQHLKEEIPERFQRRRYPHHWGLEGHVHRVVREMLVSELLTYEYASYFEGKTMEELDELAASFKLENCLKRDGLNDILQGDAGISK
;
A
#
# COMPACT_ATOMS: atom_id res chain seq x y z
N GLN A 1 -11.30 -22.51 -14.04
CA GLN A 1 -11.83 -21.17 -14.34
C GLN A 1 -11.19 -20.19 -13.37
N ILE A 2 -10.50 -19.16 -13.87
CA ILE A 2 -9.87 -18.15 -12.99
C ILE A 2 -10.98 -17.27 -12.41
N HIS A 3 -11.33 -17.47 -11.14
CA HIS A 3 -12.32 -16.64 -10.43
C HIS A 3 -11.72 -15.35 -9.84
N TRP A 4 -10.44 -15.09 -10.08
CA TRP A 4 -9.68 -13.97 -9.55
C TRP A 4 -8.98 -13.22 -10.68
N SER A 5 -9.39 -11.98 -10.94
CA SER A 5 -8.59 -11.05 -11.72
C SER A 5 -7.67 -10.29 -10.77
N ILE A 6 -6.40 -10.14 -11.13
CA ILE A 6 -5.56 -9.17 -10.43
C ILE A 6 -6.18 -7.78 -10.60
N TRP A 7 -6.39 -7.08 -9.50
CA TRP A 7 -7.20 -5.85 -9.50
C TRP A 7 -6.46 -4.65 -10.11
N LEU A 8 -5.13 -4.72 -10.21
CA LEU A 8 -4.29 -3.58 -10.56
C LEU A 8 -3.51 -3.87 -11.85
N TYR A 9 -3.82 -3.13 -12.89
CA TYR A 9 -3.01 -3.07 -14.10
C TYR A 9 -1.65 -2.42 -13.83
N LYS A 10 -1.63 -1.35 -13.01
CA LYS A 10 -0.47 -0.50 -12.75
C LYS A 10 -0.35 -0.12 -11.28
N ASP A 11 0.87 -0.11 -10.74
CA ASP A 11 1.15 0.40 -9.40
C ASP A 11 2.56 1.03 -9.24
N ILE A 12 2.94 1.34 -8.00
CA ILE A 12 4.28 1.82 -7.60
C ILE A 12 5.01 0.80 -6.70
N GLY A 13 4.56 -0.46 -6.65
CA GLY A 13 4.88 -1.37 -5.54
C GLY A 13 4.84 -2.85 -5.90
N PHE A 14 3.71 -3.51 -5.60
CA PHE A 14 3.67 -4.95 -5.29
C PHE A 14 2.79 -5.81 -6.20
N GLN A 15 1.69 -5.28 -6.71
CA GLN A 15 0.56 -6.04 -7.25
C GLN A 15 0.22 -5.70 -8.71
N GLY A 16 0.87 -4.72 -9.34
CA GLY A 16 0.66 -4.36 -10.74
C GLY A 16 1.43 -5.26 -11.72
N MET A 17 0.79 -5.61 -12.85
CA MET A 17 1.44 -6.21 -14.03
C MET A 17 2.47 -5.25 -14.67
N VAL A 18 2.17 -3.96 -14.55
CA VAL A 18 3.03 -2.83 -14.90
C VAL A 18 3.30 -2.03 -13.62
N TYR A 19 4.48 -1.44 -13.50
CA TYR A 19 4.80 -0.55 -12.38
C TYR A 19 5.62 0.65 -12.84
N THR A 20 5.50 1.73 -12.09
CA THR A 20 6.22 2.98 -12.37
C THR A 20 7.73 2.74 -12.27
N ASN A 21 8.52 3.25 -13.21
CA ASN A 21 9.97 3.13 -13.16
C ASN A 21 10.51 3.71 -11.82
N PRO A 22 11.30 2.95 -11.03
CA PRO A 22 11.87 3.43 -9.77
C PRO A 22 12.73 4.69 -9.89
N HIS A 23 13.24 4.94 -11.11
CA HIS A 23 14.00 6.14 -11.46
C HIS A 23 13.16 7.19 -12.20
N SER A 24 11.83 7.13 -12.14
CA SER A 24 10.99 8.19 -12.68
C SER A 24 11.05 9.47 -11.82
N PRO A 25 10.73 10.65 -12.38
CA PRO A 25 10.60 11.89 -11.61
C PRO A 25 9.70 11.74 -10.38
N TYR A 26 8.53 11.11 -10.53
CA TYR A 26 7.59 10.88 -9.41
C TYR A 26 8.20 10.03 -8.30
N MET A 27 8.83 8.91 -8.66
CA MET A 27 9.43 8.00 -7.66
C MET A 27 10.60 8.66 -6.93
N ARG A 28 11.42 9.47 -7.63
CA ARG A 28 12.52 10.22 -7.00
C ARG A 28 12.00 11.29 -6.03
N LEU A 29 11.00 12.08 -6.43
CA LEU A 29 10.44 13.14 -5.61
C LEU A 29 9.91 12.59 -4.28
N LEU A 30 9.15 11.50 -4.34
CA LEU A 30 8.43 10.94 -3.19
C LEU A 30 9.19 9.83 -2.46
N GLN A 31 10.42 9.50 -2.90
CA GLN A 31 11.23 8.46 -2.26
C GLN A 31 11.30 8.62 -0.73
N PRO A 32 11.54 9.82 -0.17
CA PRO A 32 11.62 9.98 1.28
C PRO A 32 10.29 9.69 1.98
N PHE A 33 9.18 10.10 1.36
CA PHE A 33 7.84 9.84 1.86
C PHE A 33 7.50 8.34 1.83
N PHE A 34 7.82 7.64 0.75
CA PHE A 34 7.62 6.20 0.65
C PHE A 34 8.47 5.42 1.66
N ALA A 35 9.73 5.83 1.86
CA ALA A 35 10.59 5.25 2.88
C ALA A 35 10.00 5.45 4.29
N LYS A 36 9.48 6.64 4.58
CA LYS A 36 8.77 6.92 5.83
C LYS A 36 7.52 6.05 6.00
N LYS A 37 6.66 5.97 4.98
CA LYS A 37 5.44 5.13 5.03
C LYS A 37 5.76 3.65 5.25
N LYS A 38 6.80 3.13 4.58
CA LYS A 38 7.27 1.75 4.75
C LYS A 38 7.77 1.52 6.17
N ARG A 39 8.63 2.39 6.69
CA ARG A 39 9.14 2.31 8.08
C ARG A 39 8.02 2.37 9.12
N LEU A 40 6.97 3.14 8.85
CA LEU A 40 5.79 3.25 9.72
C LEU A 40 4.78 2.11 9.52
N GLY A 41 4.99 1.21 8.55
CA GLY A 41 4.12 0.09 8.21
C GLY A 41 2.66 0.47 8.02
N LEU A 42 2.41 1.55 7.28
CA LEU A 42 1.07 2.14 7.12
C LEU A 42 0.23 1.45 6.03
N GLU A 43 0.88 0.72 5.13
CA GLU A 43 0.20 0.00 4.06
C GLU A 43 -0.32 -1.34 4.55
N LYS A 44 -1.58 -1.64 4.23
CA LYS A 44 -2.17 -2.95 4.53
C LYS A 44 -1.49 -4.08 3.77
N TRP A 45 -1.18 -3.83 2.50
CA TRP A 45 -0.56 -4.81 1.60
C TRP A 45 0.95 -4.67 1.66
N GLY A 46 1.64 -5.76 2.00
CA GLY A 46 3.10 -5.74 2.17
C GLY A 46 3.55 -5.00 3.44
N ARG A 47 2.70 -4.96 4.47
CA ARG A 47 3.01 -4.33 5.75
C ARG A 47 4.27 -4.94 6.37
N ASP A 48 5.18 -4.07 6.75
CA ASP A 48 6.30 -4.38 7.65
C ASP A 48 6.20 -3.41 8.83
N ASP A 49 5.95 -3.95 10.02
CA ASP A 49 5.81 -3.16 11.23
C ASP A 49 6.91 -3.40 12.26
N THR A 50 7.99 -4.10 11.88
CA THR A 50 9.14 -4.37 12.75
C THR A 50 9.65 -3.12 13.47
N HIS A 51 9.69 -1.98 12.80
CA HIS A 51 10.18 -0.71 13.37
C HIS A 51 9.21 -0.01 14.33
N VAL A 52 7.93 -0.36 14.35
CA VAL A 52 6.90 0.34 15.12
C VAL A 52 6.01 -0.59 15.95
N LYS A 53 6.27 -1.90 15.90
CA LYS A 53 5.50 -2.92 16.64
C LYS A 53 5.40 -2.59 18.13
N HIS A 54 6.48 -2.12 18.74
CA HIS A 54 6.54 -1.70 20.14
C HIS A 54 5.54 -0.59 20.52
N ILE A 55 5.00 0.16 19.55
CA ILE A 55 3.99 1.20 19.78
C ILE A 55 2.58 0.60 19.75
N TYR A 56 2.30 -0.29 18.81
CA TYR A 56 0.96 -0.83 18.58
C TYR A 56 0.64 -2.05 19.43
N GLU A 57 1.64 -2.87 19.76
CA GLU A 57 1.45 -4.06 20.60
C GLU A 57 0.85 -3.71 21.97
N PRO A 58 1.33 -2.70 22.73
CA PRO A 58 0.72 -2.35 24.01
C PRO A 58 -0.73 -1.88 23.88
N LEU A 59 -1.06 -1.13 22.82
CA LEU A 59 -2.44 -0.70 22.54
C LEU A 59 -3.35 -1.91 22.26
N ILE A 60 -2.89 -2.84 21.43
CA ILE A 60 -3.65 -4.06 21.11
C ILE A 60 -3.83 -4.90 22.37
N GLN A 61 -2.79 -5.03 23.19
CA GLN A 61 -2.82 -5.82 24.42
C GLN A 61 -3.79 -5.23 25.45
N HIS A 62 -3.75 -3.90 25.65
CA HIS A 62 -4.73 -3.21 26.50
C HIS A 62 -6.17 -3.49 26.05
N LEU A 63 -6.45 -3.42 24.74
CA LEU A 63 -7.79 -3.71 24.22
C LEU A 63 -8.18 -5.19 24.39
N LYS A 64 -7.23 -6.12 24.31
CA LYS A 64 -7.48 -7.54 24.57
C LYS A 64 -7.83 -7.80 26.03
N GLU A 65 -7.24 -7.05 26.95
CA GLU A 65 -7.48 -7.18 28.40
C GLU A 65 -8.84 -6.61 28.81
N GLU A 66 -9.22 -5.45 28.27
CA GLU A 66 -10.46 -4.76 28.65
C GLU A 66 -11.70 -5.28 27.92
N ILE A 67 -11.56 -5.84 26.71
CA ILE A 67 -12.70 -6.29 25.90
C ILE A 67 -12.91 -7.80 26.10
N PRO A 68 -14.08 -8.25 26.58
CA PRO A 68 -14.38 -9.67 26.69
C PRO A 68 -14.13 -10.43 25.38
N GLU A 69 -13.47 -11.58 25.46
CA GLU A 69 -13.02 -12.37 24.30
C GLU A 69 -14.12 -12.57 23.24
N ARG A 70 -15.35 -12.89 23.69
CA ARG A 70 -16.53 -13.08 22.84
C ARG A 70 -16.88 -11.86 21.96
N PHE A 71 -16.42 -10.67 22.31
CA PHE A 71 -16.67 -9.43 21.56
C PHE A 71 -15.50 -9.01 20.67
N GLN A 72 -14.29 -9.51 20.91
CA GLN A 72 -13.07 -9.11 20.18
C GLN A 72 -13.12 -9.42 18.66
N ARG A 73 -13.98 -10.35 18.24
CA ARG A 73 -14.18 -10.73 16.82
C ARG A 73 -15.54 -10.30 16.25
N ARG A 74 -16.34 -9.52 16.99
CA ARG A 74 -17.71 -9.18 16.60
C ARG A 74 -17.78 -8.16 15.46
N ARG A 75 -16.75 -7.33 15.29
CA ARG A 75 -16.72 -6.30 14.23
C ARG A 75 -16.43 -6.91 12.86
N TYR A 76 -17.25 -6.58 11.86
CA TYR A 76 -17.00 -6.94 10.47
C TYR A 76 -15.87 -6.08 9.86
N PRO A 77 -14.97 -6.66 9.05
CA PRO A 77 -14.90 -8.08 8.69
C PRO A 77 -14.26 -8.94 9.78
N HIS A 78 -14.91 -10.07 10.10
CA HIS A 78 -14.56 -10.89 11.26
C HIS A 78 -13.15 -11.50 11.20
N HIS A 79 -12.65 -11.80 10.00
CA HIS A 79 -11.34 -12.41 9.81
C HIS A 79 -10.17 -11.48 10.15
N TRP A 80 -10.40 -10.17 10.35
CA TRP A 80 -9.35 -9.25 10.81
C TRP A 80 -9.02 -9.41 12.30
N GLY A 81 -10.00 -9.85 13.11
CA GLY A 81 -9.89 -9.83 14.56
C GLY A 81 -9.66 -8.42 15.13
N LEU A 82 -9.48 -8.33 16.45
CA LEU A 82 -9.27 -7.05 17.15
C LEU A 82 -8.03 -6.32 16.63
N GLU A 83 -6.92 -7.05 16.49
CA GLU A 83 -5.65 -6.50 16.02
C GLU A 83 -5.77 -5.89 14.61
N GLY A 84 -6.35 -6.61 13.65
CA GLY A 84 -6.51 -6.10 12.29
C GLY A 84 -7.38 -4.84 12.24
N HIS A 85 -8.41 -4.77 13.09
CA HIS A 85 -9.23 -3.56 13.23
C HIS A 85 -8.48 -2.38 13.83
N VAL A 86 -7.62 -2.62 14.83
CA VAL A 86 -6.76 -1.57 15.41
C VAL A 86 -5.80 -1.04 14.36
N HIS A 87 -5.09 -1.92 13.65
CA HIS A 87 -4.18 -1.49 12.58
C HIS A 87 -4.93 -0.71 11.50
N ARG A 88 -6.12 -1.17 11.08
CA ARG A 88 -6.94 -0.46 10.09
C ARG A 88 -7.27 0.96 10.52
N VAL A 89 -7.83 1.14 11.71
CA VAL A 89 -8.32 2.45 12.15
C VAL A 89 -7.17 3.39 12.47
N VAL A 90 -6.15 2.90 13.15
CA VAL A 90 -5.09 3.77 13.67
C VAL A 90 -4.05 4.06 12.58
N ARG A 91 -3.51 3.03 11.93
CA ARG A 91 -2.35 3.20 11.04
C ARG A 91 -2.77 3.47 9.60
N GLU A 92 -3.63 2.59 9.09
CA GLU A 92 -4.00 2.59 7.68
C GLU A 92 -5.03 3.70 7.34
N MET A 93 -5.74 4.21 8.35
CA MET A 93 -6.66 5.33 8.22
C MET A 93 -6.06 6.57 8.88
N LEU A 94 -6.19 6.74 10.20
CA LEU A 94 -5.87 7.99 10.89
C LEU A 94 -4.47 8.53 10.56
N VAL A 95 -3.41 7.73 10.77
CA VAL A 95 -2.04 8.19 10.51
C VAL A 95 -1.82 8.45 9.02
N SER A 96 -2.36 7.60 8.14
CA SER A 96 -2.20 7.75 6.69
C SER A 96 -2.92 8.99 6.13
N GLU A 97 -4.11 9.30 6.66
CA GLU A 97 -4.89 10.50 6.32
C GLU A 97 -4.14 11.77 6.72
N LEU A 98 -3.58 11.81 7.94
CA LEU A 98 -2.76 12.94 8.39
C LEU A 98 -1.50 13.13 7.54
N LEU A 99 -0.86 12.03 7.13
CA LEU A 99 0.32 12.09 6.25
C LEU A 99 -0.01 12.45 4.80
N THR A 100 -1.28 12.51 4.41
CA THR A 100 -1.67 12.97 3.07
C THR A 100 -1.33 14.44 2.86
N TYR A 101 -1.38 15.27 3.90
CA TYR A 101 -0.95 16.67 3.82
C TYR A 101 0.57 16.77 3.62
N GLU A 102 1.35 15.94 4.30
CA GLU A 102 2.79 15.85 4.08
C GLU A 102 3.11 15.37 2.66
N TYR A 103 2.39 14.36 2.16
CA TYR A 103 2.48 13.93 0.75
C TYR A 103 2.21 15.09 -0.22
N ALA A 104 1.13 15.86 0.01
CA ALA A 104 0.77 16.99 -0.83
C ALA A 104 1.85 18.08 -0.83
N SER A 105 2.53 18.30 0.30
CA SER A 105 3.60 19.31 0.41
C SER A 105 4.78 19.08 -0.53
N TYR A 106 5.04 17.84 -0.97
CA TYR A 106 6.07 17.55 -1.98
C TYR A 106 5.79 18.19 -3.35
N PHE A 107 4.55 18.61 -3.59
CA PHE A 107 4.10 19.23 -4.84
C PHE A 107 3.94 20.76 -4.72
N GLU A 108 4.12 21.34 -3.53
CA GLU A 108 4.01 22.77 -3.34
C GLU A 108 5.06 23.54 -4.16
N GLY A 109 4.64 24.65 -4.75
CA GLY A 109 5.50 25.52 -5.56
C GLY A 109 5.85 24.98 -6.95
N LYS A 110 5.35 23.78 -7.33
CA LYS A 110 5.59 23.22 -8.66
C LYS A 110 4.76 23.92 -9.74
N THR A 111 5.35 24.08 -10.92
CA THR A 111 4.64 24.59 -12.09
C THR A 111 3.77 23.49 -12.72
N MET A 112 2.86 23.88 -13.61
CA MET A 112 2.04 22.92 -14.35
C MET A 112 2.88 21.97 -15.21
N GLU A 113 3.99 22.45 -15.76
CA GLU A 113 4.93 21.66 -16.56
C GLU A 113 5.66 20.62 -15.70
N GLU A 114 6.11 21.00 -14.50
CA GLU A 114 6.73 20.05 -13.56
C GLU A 114 5.72 19.00 -13.07
N LEU A 115 4.47 19.41 -12.83
CA LEU A 115 3.39 18.48 -12.48
C LEU A 115 3.05 17.53 -13.63
N ASP A 116 3.07 18.00 -14.89
CA ASP A 116 2.90 17.14 -16.07
C ASP A 116 4.06 16.15 -16.20
N GLU A 117 5.30 16.57 -15.97
CA GLU A 117 6.46 15.67 -15.98
C GLU A 117 6.34 14.57 -14.90
N LEU A 118 5.90 14.95 -13.70
CA LEU A 118 5.65 13.99 -12.62
C LEU A 118 4.53 13.01 -13.01
N ALA A 119 3.40 13.51 -13.52
CA ALA A 119 2.29 12.68 -13.97
C ALA A 119 2.70 11.76 -15.14
N ALA A 120 3.56 12.24 -16.04
CA ALA A 120 4.08 11.48 -17.18
C ALA A 120 4.89 10.24 -16.75
N SER A 121 5.36 10.18 -15.50
CA SER A 121 5.96 8.97 -14.91
C SER A 121 5.03 7.75 -15.00
N PHE A 122 3.71 7.98 -15.03
CA PHE A 122 2.70 6.94 -15.13
C PHE A 122 2.28 6.63 -16.58
N LYS A 123 2.85 7.26 -17.61
CA LYS A 123 2.59 6.84 -19.00
C LYS A 123 3.09 5.41 -19.21
N LEU A 124 2.39 4.62 -20.02
CA LEU A 124 2.70 3.18 -20.15
C LEU A 124 4.11 2.95 -20.70
N GLU A 125 4.51 3.76 -21.68
CA GLU A 125 5.84 3.79 -22.29
C GLU A 125 6.96 4.16 -21.30
N ASN A 126 6.62 4.80 -20.17
CA ASN A 126 7.55 5.17 -19.10
C ASN A 126 7.53 4.19 -17.92
N CYS A 127 6.66 3.18 -17.97
CA CYS A 127 6.56 2.14 -16.95
C CYS A 127 7.34 0.88 -17.32
N LEU A 128 7.58 0.03 -16.34
CA LEU A 128 8.21 -1.28 -16.49
C LEU A 128 7.20 -2.39 -16.32
N LYS A 129 7.50 -3.57 -16.87
CA LYS A 129 6.68 -4.78 -16.72
C LYS A 129 7.20 -5.64 -15.58
N ARG A 130 6.29 -6.33 -14.89
CA ARG A 130 6.62 -7.32 -13.88
C ARG A 130 6.71 -8.70 -14.52
N ASP A 131 7.84 -8.98 -15.16
CA ASP A 131 8.00 -10.16 -16.03
C ASP A 131 7.59 -11.46 -15.33
N GLY A 132 8.10 -11.74 -14.12
CA GLY A 132 7.74 -12.97 -13.40
C GLY A 132 6.24 -13.11 -13.09
N LEU A 133 5.53 -12.01 -12.81
CA LEU A 133 4.06 -12.07 -12.63
C LEU A 133 3.36 -12.29 -13.98
N ASN A 134 3.81 -11.57 -15.01
CA ASN A 134 3.22 -11.66 -16.34
C ASN A 134 3.41 -13.06 -16.95
N ASP A 135 4.56 -13.69 -16.74
CA ASP A 135 4.85 -15.06 -17.19
C ASP A 135 3.92 -16.08 -16.52
N ILE A 136 3.69 -15.95 -15.20
CA ILE A 136 2.74 -16.80 -14.46
C ILE A 136 1.32 -16.65 -15.03
N LEU A 137 0.88 -15.40 -15.23
CA LEU A 137 -0.46 -15.12 -15.76
C LEU A 137 -0.63 -15.62 -17.20
N GLN A 138 0.40 -15.49 -18.03
CA GLN A 138 0.39 -16.02 -19.40
C GLN A 138 0.37 -17.55 -19.43
N GLY A 139 1.15 -18.20 -18.56
CA GLY A 139 1.15 -19.66 -18.44
C GLY A 139 -0.23 -20.20 -18.06
N ASP A 140 -0.86 -19.61 -17.03
CA ASP A 140 -2.20 -20.01 -16.58
C ASP A 140 -3.29 -19.78 -17.64
N ALA A 141 -3.23 -18.64 -18.34
CA ALA A 141 -4.13 -18.35 -19.45
C ALA A 141 -3.93 -19.31 -20.64
N GLY A 142 -2.69 -19.75 -20.88
CA GLY A 142 -2.36 -20.75 -21.89
C GLY A 142 -2.86 -22.16 -21.55
N ILE A 143 -2.87 -22.54 -20.27
CA ILE A 143 -3.40 -23.81 -19.76
C ILE A 143 -4.93 -23.87 -19.80
N SER A 144 -5.59 -22.70 -19.79
CA SER A 144 -7.05 -22.57 -19.81
C SER A 144 -7.68 -22.61 -21.22
N LYS A 145 -6.88 -22.86 -22.27
CA LYS A 145 -7.36 -23.10 -23.64
C LYS A 145 -7.57 -24.58 -23.92
#